data_AF-A0A1I3VSK1-F1
#
_entry.id   AF-A0A1I3VSK1-F1
#
_cell.length_a   1.000
_cell.length_b   1.000
_cell.length_c   1.000
_cell.angle_alpha   90.00
_cell.angle_beta   90.00
_cell.angle_gamma   90.00
#
_symmetry.space_group_name_H-M   'P 1'
#
loop_
_entity.id
_entity.type
_entity.pdbx_description
1 polymer ?
#
loop_
_entity_poly.entity_id
_entity_poly.type
_entity_poly.pdbx_seq_one_letter_code
_entity_poly.pdbx_strand_id
1 'polypeptide(L)' 'MLTYILRRLLLMVPTLLGVVTLTFVVTQFVPGGPVEQVMMQLRHGTSRGGEAG' A
#
# COMPACT_ATOMS: atom_id res chain seq x y z
N MET A 1 14.27 -5.54 31.26
CA MET A 1 12.94 -5.90 30.70
C MET A 1 12.50 -4.98 29.57
N LEU A 2 12.49 -3.64 29.75
CA LEU A 2 12.15 -2.66 28.70
C LEU A 2 13.00 -2.82 27.42
N THR A 3 14.32 -2.99 27.55
CA THR A 3 15.24 -3.20 26.41
C THR A 3 14.94 -4.47 25.62
N TYR A 4 14.47 -5.53 26.28
CA TYR A 4 14.09 -6.79 25.63
C TYR A 4 12.78 -6.64 24.85
N ILE A 5 11.82 -5.91 25.42
CA ILE A 5 10.53 -5.60 24.77
C ILE A 5 10.75 -4.67 23.57
N LEU A 6 11.52 -3.59 23.72
CA LEU A 6 11.89 -2.69 22.63
C LEU A 6 12.60 -3.44 21.50
N ARG A 7 13.52 -4.35 21.83
CA ARG A 7 14.23 -5.15 20.83
C ARG A 7 13.31 -6.11 20.09
N ARG A 8 12.29 -6.67 20.76
CA ARG A 8 11.24 -7.48 20.13
C ARG A 8 10.36 -6.65 19.20
N LEU A 9 9.91 -5.47 19.63
CA LEU A 9 9.12 -4.57 18.79
C LEU A 9 9.93 -4.08 17.59
N LEU A 10 11.18 -3.69 17.81
CA LEU A 10 12.08 -3.19 16.77
C LEU A 10 12.44 -4.28 15.76
N LEU A 11 12.47 -5.55 16.18
CA LEU A 11 12.62 -6.71 15.29
C LEU A 11 11.32 -7.11 14.57
N MET A 12 10.14 -6.67 15.04
CA MET A 12 8.86 -6.93 14.37
C MET A 12 8.62 -5.98 13.19
N VAL A 13 9.08 -4.72 13.32
CA VAL A 13 9.03 -3.71 12.24
C VAL A 13 9.69 -4.18 10.93
N PRO A 14 10.93 -4.72 10.90
CA PRO A 14 11.55 -5.18 9.67
C PRO A 14 10.82 -6.38 9.05
N THR A 15 10.14 -7.21 9.85
CA THR A 15 9.30 -8.30 9.34
C THR A 15 8.07 -7.76 8.63
N LEU A 16 7.39 -6.79 9.25
CA LEU A 16 6.23 -6.13 8.65
C LEU A 16 6.60 -5.37 7.39
N LEU A 17 7.70 -4.60 7.42
CA LEU A 17 8.22 -3.93 6.23
C LEU A 17 8.60 -4.93 5.15
N GLY A 18 9.32 -6.00 5.49
CA GLY A 18 9.74 -7.03 4.54
C GLY A 18 8.55 -7.67 3.83
N VAL A 19 7.51 -8.07 4.56
CA VAL A 19 6.30 -8.67 3.96
C VAL A 19 5.53 -7.64 3.15
N VAL A 20 5.31 -6.42 3.65
CA VAL A 20 4.58 -5.39 2.90
C VAL A 20 5.32 -5.02 1.62
N THR A 21 6.64 -4.81 1.68
CA THR A 21 7.47 -4.54 0.51
C THR A 21 7.46 -5.70 -0.47
N LEU A 22 7.61 -6.95 -0.01
CA LEU A 22 7.54 -8.12 -0.87
C LEU A 22 6.19 -8.22 -1.58
N THR A 23 5.10 -8.07 -0.82
CA THR A 23 3.73 -8.13 -1.36
C THR A 23 3.50 -7.00 -2.35
N PHE A 24 3.95 -5.78 -2.05
CA PHE A 24 3.89 -4.63 -2.96
C PHE A 24 4.65 -4.91 -4.26
N VAL A 25 5.90 -5.34 -4.17
CA VAL A 25 6.73 -5.71 -5.32
C VAL A 25 6.04 -6.76 -6.18
N VAL A 26 5.53 -7.83 -5.57
CA VAL A 26 4.79 -8.88 -6.28
C VAL A 26 3.54 -8.31 -6.98
N THR A 27 2.73 -7.50 -6.30
CA THR A 27 1.52 -6.90 -6.90
C THR A 27 1.81 -5.93 -8.03
N GLN A 28 2.96 -5.24 -8.00
CA GLN A 28 3.40 -4.34 -9.08
C GLN A 28 3.88 -5.10 -10.31
N PHE A 29 4.36 -6.33 -10.15
CA PHE A 29 4.75 -7.22 -11.27
C PHE A 29 3.57 -7.98 -11.88
N VAL A 30 2.40 -7.97 -11.24
CA VAL A 30 1.16 -8.52 -11.82
C VAL A 30 0.52 -7.45 -12.71
N PRO A 31 0.30 -7.71 -14.01
CA PRO A 31 -0.38 -6.77 -14.89
C PRO A 31 -1.84 -6.56 -14.45
N GLY A 32 -2.27 -5.30 -14.30
CA GLY A 32 -3.62 -4.93 -13.81
C GLY A 32 -3.72 -4.68 -12.30
N GLY A 33 -2.61 -4.34 -11.66
CA GLY A 33 -2.50 -4.17 -10.21
C GLY A 33 -3.44 -3.11 -9.59
N PRO A 34 -3.60 -3.15 -8.26
CA PRO A 34 -4.50 -2.27 -7.51
C PRO A 34 -4.20 -0.78 -7.72
N VAL A 35 -2.96 -0.41 -8.02
CA VAL A 35 -2.57 0.98 -8.32
C VAL A 35 -3.27 1.49 -9.58
N GLU A 36 -3.36 0.70 -10.65
CA GLU A 36 -4.08 1.08 -11.87
C GLU A 36 -5.58 1.30 -11.57
N GLN A 37 -6.16 0.42 -10.76
CA GLN A 37 -7.58 0.49 -10.39
C GLN A 37 -7.88 1.71 -9.51
N VAL A 38 -6.99 2.06 -8.57
CA VAL A 38 -7.10 3.26 -7.74
C VAL A 38 -6.94 4.52 -8.58
N MET A 39 -6.00 4.53 -9.53
CA MET A 39 -5.82 5.65 -10.47
C MET A 39 -7.03 5.82 -11.39
N MET A 40 -7.63 4.72 -11.86
CA MET A 40 -8.88 4.75 -12.62
C MET A 40 -10.03 5.31 -11.76
N GLN A 41 -10.19 4.83 -10.52
CA GLN A 41 -11.21 5.33 -9.59
C GLN A 41 -11.05 6.82 -9.27
N LEU A 42 -9.81 7.30 -9.09
CA LEU A 42 -9.52 8.72 -8.89
C LEU A 42 -9.84 9.55 -10.13
N ARG A 43 -9.44 9.09 -11.32
CA ARG A 43 -9.78 9.75 -12.60
C ARG A 43 -11.29 9.81 -12.82
N HIS A 44 -12.02 8.73 -12.55
CA HIS A 44 -13.48 8.68 -12.67
C HIS A 44 -14.20 9.48 -11.57
N GLY A 45 -13.64 9.52 -10.35
CA GLY A 45 -14.15 10.31 -9.23
C GLY A 45 -14.04 11.83 -9.47
N THR A 46 -12.98 12.28 -10.15
CA THR A 46 -12.83 13.68 -10.55
C THR A 46 -13.75 14.07 -11.72
N SER A 47 -14.07 13.15 -12.64
CA SER A 47 -14.96 13.46 -13.77
C SER A 47 -16.45 13.52 -13.41
N ARG A 48 -16.92 12.84 -12.35
CA ARG A 48 -18.34 12.92 -11.93
C ARG A 48 -18.74 14.21 -11.19
N GLY A 49 -17.79 15.09 -10.87
CA GLY A 49 -18.04 16.37 -10.21
C GLY A 49 -18.15 17.58 -11.15
N GLY A 50 -18.01 17.39 -12.47
CA GLY A 50 -17.82 18.49 -13.43
C GLY A 50 -18.85 18.61 -14.56
N GLU A 51 -19.86 17.74 -14.66
CA GLU A 51 -20.85 17.76 -15.76
C GLU A 51 -22.28 18.02 -15.26
N ALA A 52 -22.42 19.07 -14.46
CA ALA A 52 -23.68 19.79 -14.25
C ALA A 52 -23.43 21.26 -14.61
N GLY A 53 -23.34 21.54 -15.92
CA GLY A 53 -23.19 22.86 -16.51
C GLY A 53 -23.68 22.82 -17.95
#